data_AF-A0A8S3BGS6-F1
#
_entry.id   AF-A0A8S3BGS6-F1
#
_cell.length_a   1.000
_cell.length_b   1.000
_cell.length_c   1.000
_cell.angle_alpha   90.00
_cell.angle_beta   90.00
_cell.angle_gamma   90.00
#
_symmetry.space_group_name_H-M   'P 1'
#
loop_
_entity.id
_entity.type
_entity.pdbx_description
1 polymer ?
#
loop_
_entity_poly.entity_id
_entity_poly.type
_entity_poly.pdbx_seq_one_letter_code
_entity_poly.pdbx_strand_id
1 'polypeptide(L)' 'MCHPTKHLTKLLRSIKISEQDCILCVDDLANVMLKPCRHTGFCGQCALKLDLCP' A
#
# COMPACT_ATOMS: atom_id res chain seq x y z
N MET A 1 -33.35 20.58 28.36
CA MET A 1 -32.17 20.20 29.18
C MET A 1 -31.33 19.23 28.36
N CYS A 2 -30.07 19.58 28.11
CA CYS A 2 -29.12 18.81 27.29
C CYS A 2 -28.45 17.71 28.11
N HIS A 3 -28.32 16.49 27.57
CA HIS A 3 -27.31 15.52 28.01
C HIS A 3 -26.75 14.77 26.78
N PRO A 4 -25.45 14.91 26.45
CA PRO A 4 -24.80 14.08 25.46
C PRO A 4 -24.10 12.90 26.14
N THR A 5 -24.55 11.67 25.90
CA THR A 5 -23.78 10.45 26.23
C THR A 5 -22.72 10.22 25.17
N LYS A 6 -21.46 10.22 25.60
CA LYS A 6 -20.30 10.03 24.73
C LYS A 6 -19.85 8.56 24.73
N HIS A 7 -19.26 8.18 23.58
CA HIS A 7 -18.26 7.13 23.36
C HIS A 7 -18.68 5.65 23.20
N LEU A 8 -18.49 5.13 21.97
CA LEU A 8 -17.66 3.92 21.75
C LEU A 8 -17.04 3.85 20.34
N THR A 9 -15.71 4.00 20.32
CA THR A 9 -14.69 3.49 19.38
C THR A 9 -14.78 3.79 17.88
N LYS A 10 -14.30 4.97 17.49
CA LYS A 10 -13.73 5.17 16.14
C LYS A 10 -12.25 4.79 16.16
N LEU A 11 -11.95 3.49 16.18
CA LEU A 11 -10.59 2.99 16.00
C LEU A 11 -10.27 2.98 14.50
N LEU A 12 -10.11 4.16 13.89
CA LEU A 12 -9.47 4.24 12.59
C LEU A 12 -7.99 3.90 12.81
N ARG A 13 -7.65 2.60 12.71
CA ARG A 13 -6.26 2.19 12.59
C ARG A 13 -5.71 2.95 11.38
N SER A 14 -4.80 3.89 11.63
CA SER A 14 -4.12 4.61 10.58
C SER A 14 -3.26 3.58 9.84
N ILE A 15 -3.80 3.04 8.75
CA ILE A 15 -3.02 2.20 7.83
C ILE A 15 -2.05 3.18 7.18
N LYS A 16 -0.82 3.22 7.69
CA LYS A 16 0.27 3.92 7.02
C LYS A 16 0.71 3.04 5.87
N ILE A 17 0.00 3.16 4.75
CA ILE A 17 0.51 2.67 3.47
C ILE A 17 1.63 3.64 3.09
N SER A 18 2.86 3.16 3.03
CA SER A 18 3.99 3.97 2.62
C SER A 18 4.00 4.12 1.10
N GLU A 19 4.41 5.29 0.61
CA GLU A 19 4.86 5.57 -0.78
C GLU A 19 5.73 4.44 -1.36
N GLN A 20 6.45 3.77 -0.46
CA GLN A 20 7.53 2.85 -0.74
C GLN A 20 7.13 1.38 -0.67
N ASP A 21 5.87 1.07 -0.33
CA ASP A 21 5.42 -0.32 -0.27
C ASP A 21 5.02 -0.80 -1.66
N CYS A 22 5.19 -2.10 -1.92
CA CYS A 22 4.75 -2.70 -3.17
C CYS A 22 3.24 -2.55 -3.32
N ILE A 23 2.80 -2.03 -4.47
CA ILE A 23 1.38 -1.78 -4.74
C ILE A 23 0.55 -3.07 -4.86
N LEU A 24 1.21 -4.23 -5.02
CA LEU A 24 0.54 -5.52 -5.21
C LEU A 24 0.38 -6.31 -3.90
N CYS A 25 1.44 -6.42 -3.09
CA CYS A 25 1.37 -7.16 -1.83
C CYS A 25 1.28 -6.26 -0.58
N VAL A 26 1.82 -5.04 -0.62
CA VAL A 26 1.97 -4.15 0.55
C VAL A 26 2.77 -4.80 1.71
N ASP A 27 3.37 -5.97 1.47
CA ASP A 27 4.16 -6.72 2.44
C ASP A 27 5.67 -6.39 2.32
N ASP A 28 6.11 -6.03 1.11
CA ASP A 28 7.50 -5.77 0.77
C ASP A 28 7.68 -4.37 0.17
N LEU A 29 8.90 -3.84 0.21
CA LEU A 29 9.25 -2.55 -0.40
C LEU A 29 9.23 -2.61 -1.94
N ALA A 30 8.69 -1.54 -2.54
CA ALA A 30 8.70 -1.24 -3.96
C ALA A 30 10.10 -0.84 -4.46
N ASN A 31 11.04 -1.77 -4.42
CA ASN A 31 12.47 -1.51 -4.64
C ASN A 31 12.99 -1.88 -6.05
N VAL A 32 12.11 -2.23 -7.00
CA VAL A 32 12.51 -2.54 -8.38
C VAL A 32 11.94 -1.57 -9.41
N MET A 33 12.65 -1.47 -10.54
CA MET A 33 12.27 -0.70 -11.72
C MET A 33 12.26 -1.62 -12.94
N LEU A 34 11.11 -1.73 -13.60
CA LEU A 34 10.94 -2.51 -14.83
C LEU A 34 11.72 -1.87 -15.98
N LYS A 35 12.31 -2.69 -16.86
CA LYS A 35 13.03 -2.22 -18.05
C LYS A 35 12.41 -2.85 -19.30
N PRO A 36 12.31 -2.09 -20.42
CA PRO A 36 12.82 -0.73 -20.62
C PRO A 36 11.87 0.41 -20.18
N CYS A 37 10.61 0.12 -19.83
CA CYS A 37 9.55 1.12 -19.58
C CYS A 37 9.74 2.01 -18.34
N ARG A 38 10.58 1.60 -17.37
CA ARG A 38 10.90 2.32 -16.12
C ARG A 38 9.77 2.43 -15.10
N HIS A 39 8.72 1.62 -15.20
CA HIS A 39 7.69 1.54 -14.17
C HIS A 39 8.24 1.02 -12.84
N THR A 40 7.86 1.66 -11.74
CA THR A 40 8.23 1.34 -10.35
C THR A 40 6.96 1.00 -9.55
N GLY A 41 7.09 0.67 -8.26
CA GLY A 41 5.95 0.35 -7.39
C GLY A 41 5.83 -1.14 -7.03
N PHE A 42 6.82 -1.95 -7.41
CA PHE A 42 6.79 -3.40 -7.20
C PHE A 42 7.97 -3.84 -6.35
N CYS A 43 7.76 -4.84 -5.49
CA CYS A 43 8.87 -5.62 -4.95
C CYS A 43 9.37 -6.61 -6.01
N GLY A 44 10.56 -7.18 -5.79
CA GLY A 44 11.15 -8.14 -6.73
C GLY A 44 10.25 -9.36 -7.00
N GLN A 45 9.58 -9.90 -5.98
CA GLN A 45 8.74 -11.10 -6.13
C GLN A 45 7.48 -10.84 -6.96
N CYS A 46 6.83 -9.70 -6.73
CA CYS A 46 5.65 -9.32 -7.49
C CYS A 46 5.99 -8.92 -8.93
N ALA A 47 7.13 -8.26 -9.15
CA ALA A 47 7.57 -7.88 -10.49
C ALA A 47 7.84 -9.09 -11.41
N LEU A 48 8.35 -10.20 -10.86
CA LEU A 48 8.59 -11.43 -11.62
C LEU A 48 7.31 -12.15 -12.07
N LYS A 49 6.17 -11.83 -11.47
CA LYS A 49 4.86 -12.42 -11.80
C LYS A 49 4.07 -11.60 -12.82
N LEU A 50 4.61 -10.47 -13.28
CA LEU A 50 3.96 -9.61 -14.26
C LEU A 50 4.20 -10.15 -15.67
N ASP A 51 3.14 -10.54 -16.37
CA ASP A 51 3.20 -10.87 -17.80
C ASP A 51 3.36 -9.61 -18.67
N LEU A 52 2.77 -8.50 -18.24
CA LEU A 52 2.80 -7.19 -18.90
C LEU A 52 3.02 -6.10 -17.85
N CYS A 53 3.76 -5.05 -18.21
CA CYS A 53 3.77 -3.86 -17.36
C CYS A 53 2.38 -3.19 -17.40
N PRO A 54 1.94 -2.57 -16.29
CA PRO A 54 0.76 -1.72 -16.33
C PRO A 54 0.94 -0.50 -17.25
#